data_AF-A0A1I4S1V7-F1
#
_entry.id   AF-A0A1I4S1V7-F1
#
_cell.length_a   1.000
_cell.length_b   1.000
_cell.length_c   1.000
_cell.angle_alpha   90.00
_cell.angle_beta   90.00
_cell.angle_gamma   90.00
#
_symmetry.space_group_name_H-M   'P 1'
#
loop_
_entity.id
_entity.type
_entity.pdbx_description
1 polymer ?
#
loop_
_entity_poly.entity_id
_entity_poly.type
_entity_poly.pdbx_seq_one_letter_code
_entity_poly.pdbx_strand_id
1 'polypeptide(L)'
;MKKPIIVLMLLITMLIPVASADVVNDLSVAVNEYNENADQVPSFLKSLLGDEVVKLVIMTNDGEEIYIKAITEDAYITTFEEVDADTEIGETIIVGTSEDTVLEILSSDDPLGTFLDAKDNGEIVIEPVGLTNSVTFAVANVLLKLTQLLGLV
;
A
#
# COMPACT_ATOMS: atom_id res chain seq x y z
N MET A 1 35.05 -34.85 10.23
CA MET A 1 34.70 -33.65 11.02
C MET A 1 34.12 -32.50 10.17
N LYS A 2 33.37 -32.76 9.08
CA LYS A 2 32.83 -31.70 8.19
C LYS A 2 31.30 -31.60 8.16
N LYS A 3 30.59 -32.65 8.57
CA LYS A 3 29.11 -32.69 8.59
C LYS A 3 28.44 -31.72 9.57
N PRO A 4 28.93 -31.49 10.81
CA PRO A 4 28.25 -30.57 11.71
C PRO A 4 28.42 -29.09 11.32
N ILE A 5 29.53 -28.73 10.68
CA ILE A 5 29.79 -27.35 10.22
C ILE A 5 28.89 -26.98 9.04
N ILE A 6 28.66 -27.92 8.11
CA ILE A 6 27.77 -27.70 6.95
C ILE A 6 26.31 -27.52 7.40
N VAL A 7 25.85 -28.31 8.37
CA VAL A 7 24.49 -28.19 8.91
C VAL A 7 24.29 -26.85 9.65
N LEU A 8 25.32 -26.36 10.34
CA LEU A 8 25.28 -25.07 11.04
C LEU A 8 25.25 -23.87 10.07
N MET A 9 25.99 -23.92 8.95
CA MET A 9 25.91 -22.89 7.90
C MET A 9 24.53 -22.88 7.21
N LEU A 10 23.93 -24.04 7.00
CA LEU A 10 22.61 -24.18 6.36
C LEU A 10 21.47 -23.69 7.28
N LEU A 11 21.66 -23.78 8.60
CA LEU A 11 20.79 -23.18 9.61
C LEU A 11 20.92 -21.65 9.67
N ILE A 12 22.12 -21.11 9.43
CA ILE A 12 22.34 -19.66 9.37
C ILE A 12 21.68 -19.02 8.14
N THR A 13 21.58 -19.74 7.01
CA THR A 13 20.87 -19.25 5.82
C THR A 13 19.34 -19.25 5.97
N MET A 14 18.80 -20.00 6.93
CA MET A 14 17.36 -19.95 7.30
C MET A 14 17.04 -18.86 8.33
N LEU A 15 18.05 -18.17 8.85
CA LEU A 15 17.93 -17.08 9.82
C LEU A 15 18.11 -15.69 9.17
N ILE A 16 18.26 -15.63 7.85
CA ILE A 16 18.16 -14.37 7.11
C ILE A 16 16.66 -14.16 6.87
N PRO A 17 16.01 -13.18 7.51
CA PRO A 17 14.65 -12.80 7.13
C PRO A 17 14.66 -12.44 5.64
N VAL A 18 13.81 -13.08 4.86
CA VAL A 18 13.65 -12.80 3.42
C VAL A 18 12.68 -11.64 3.19
N ALA A 19 12.35 -10.90 4.26
CA ALA A 19 11.12 -10.13 4.41
C ALA A 19 10.97 -8.95 3.43
N SER A 20 12.04 -8.19 3.17
CA SER A 20 11.88 -6.90 2.45
C SER A 20 11.57 -7.01 0.95
N ALA A 21 11.99 -8.09 0.27
CA ALA A 21 11.70 -8.27 -1.15
C ALA A 21 10.29 -8.85 -1.41
N ASP A 22 9.71 -9.52 -0.42
CA ASP A 22 8.41 -10.18 -0.56
C ASP A 22 7.28 -9.14 -0.57
N VAL A 23 7.32 -8.12 0.30
CA VAL A 23 6.20 -7.15 0.43
C VAL A 23 5.98 -6.30 -0.84
N VAL A 24 7.05 -5.89 -1.53
CA VAL A 24 6.93 -5.10 -2.78
C VAL A 24 6.37 -5.96 -3.90
N ASN A 25 6.80 -7.22 -3.98
CA ASN A 25 6.30 -8.16 -4.96
C ASN A 25 4.82 -8.50 -4.71
N ASP A 26 4.44 -8.73 -3.46
CA ASP A 26 3.05 -9.01 -3.08
C ASP A 26 2.13 -7.81 -3.37
N LEU A 27 2.58 -6.59 -3.09
CA LEU A 27 1.86 -5.38 -3.49
C LEU A 27 1.78 -5.25 -5.01
N SER A 28 2.84 -5.58 -5.76
CA SER A 28 2.82 -5.56 -7.22
C SER A 28 1.77 -6.53 -7.79
N VAL A 29 1.62 -7.71 -7.19
CA VAL A 29 0.57 -8.68 -7.53
C VAL A 29 -0.81 -8.08 -7.23
N ALA A 30 -1.01 -7.49 -6.05
CA ALA A 30 -2.27 -6.84 -5.67
C ALA A 30 -2.64 -5.68 -6.60
N VAL A 31 -1.66 -4.87 -7.03
CA VAL A 31 -1.85 -3.79 -8.01
C VAL A 31 -2.34 -4.34 -9.35
N ASN A 32 -1.78 -5.46 -9.81
CA ASN A 32 -2.24 -6.09 -11.05
C ASN A 32 -3.69 -6.57 -10.93
N GLU A 33 -4.04 -7.27 -9.84
CA GLU A 33 -5.41 -7.73 -9.60
C GLU A 33 -6.40 -6.56 -9.48
N TYR A 34 -6.00 -5.49 -8.79
CA TYR A 34 -6.79 -4.27 -8.70
C TYR A 34 -7.06 -3.68 -10.10
N ASN A 35 -6.01 -3.53 -10.92
CA ASN A 35 -6.12 -2.96 -12.26
C ASN A 35 -6.96 -3.81 -13.22
N GLU A 36 -6.94 -5.14 -13.09
CA GLU A 36 -7.81 -6.05 -13.85
C GLU A 36 -9.31 -5.78 -13.58
N ASN A 37 -9.63 -5.23 -12.40
CA ASN A 37 -10.99 -4.93 -11.96
C ASN A 37 -11.31 -3.43 -11.97
N ALA A 38 -10.37 -2.55 -12.31
CA ALA A 38 -10.56 -1.09 -12.28
C ALA A 38 -11.68 -0.60 -13.21
N ASP A 39 -12.00 -1.36 -14.27
CA ASP A 39 -13.16 -1.07 -15.13
C ASP A 39 -14.51 -1.26 -14.46
N GLN A 40 -14.58 -2.03 -13.39
CA GLN A 40 -15.79 -2.20 -12.59
C GLN A 40 -16.05 -0.98 -11.69
N VAL A 41 -15.06 -0.11 -11.50
CA VAL A 41 -15.21 1.12 -10.72
C VAL A 41 -16.18 2.06 -11.45
N PRO A 42 -17.30 2.45 -10.81
CA PRO A 42 -18.23 3.40 -11.39
C PRO A 42 -17.53 4.70 -11.80
N SER A 43 -17.91 5.28 -12.94
CA SER A 43 -17.22 6.45 -13.51
C SER A 43 -17.10 7.65 -12.57
N PHE A 44 -18.07 7.83 -11.65
CA PHE A 44 -18.04 8.91 -10.66
C PHE A 44 -16.99 8.70 -9.55
N LEU A 45 -16.53 7.45 -9.33
CA LEU A 45 -15.42 7.12 -8.44
C LEU A 45 -14.09 7.18 -9.19
N LYS A 46 -14.05 6.83 -10.48
CA LYS A 46 -12.83 6.95 -11.31
C LYS A 46 -12.24 8.36 -11.26
N SER A 47 -13.08 9.38 -11.39
CA SER A 47 -12.67 10.79 -11.29
C SER A 47 -12.21 11.25 -9.90
N LEU A 48 -12.49 10.48 -8.85
CA LEU A 48 -12.08 10.77 -7.47
C LEU A 48 -10.80 10.03 -7.07
N LEU A 49 -10.51 8.91 -7.74
CA LEU A 49 -9.39 8.01 -7.44
C LEU A 49 -8.25 8.11 -8.48
N GLY A 50 -8.40 8.97 -9.48
CA GLY A 50 -7.36 9.30 -10.45
C GLY A 50 -6.61 10.58 -10.09
N ASP A 51 -5.47 10.76 -10.75
CA ASP A 51 -4.63 11.96 -10.74
C ASP A 51 -3.87 12.22 -9.44
N GLU A 52 -3.44 11.16 -8.75
CA GLU A 52 -2.60 11.27 -7.55
C GLU A 52 -1.20 10.66 -7.78
N VAL A 53 -0.18 11.30 -7.21
CA VAL A 53 1.17 10.76 -7.11
C VAL A 53 1.40 10.41 -5.64
N VAL A 54 1.42 9.12 -5.35
CA VAL A 54 1.53 8.58 -3.99
C VAL A 54 2.97 8.17 -3.70
N LYS A 55 3.54 8.71 -2.63
CA LYS A 55 4.75 8.19 -1.99
C LYS A 55 4.35 7.24 -0.89
N LEU A 56 4.51 5.94 -1.10
CA LEU A 56 4.29 4.93 -0.08
C LEU A 56 5.62 4.65 0.65
N VAL A 57 5.61 4.73 1.97
CA VAL A 57 6.73 4.48 2.87
C VAL A 57 6.37 3.30 3.76
N ILE A 58 7.10 2.20 3.61
CA ILE A 58 6.87 0.96 4.37
C ILE A 58 8.06 0.74 5.29
N MET A 59 7.80 0.70 6.60
CA MET A 59 8.78 0.25 7.59
C MET A 59 8.80 -1.27 7.62
N THR A 60 9.92 -1.88 7.24
CA THR A 60 10.10 -3.33 7.29
C THR A 60 10.32 -3.79 8.72
N ASN A 61 10.12 -5.09 8.95
CA ASN A 61 10.36 -5.70 10.26
C ASN A 61 11.83 -5.67 10.70
N ASP A 62 12.75 -5.49 9.75
CA ASP A 62 14.19 -5.32 9.99
C ASP A 62 14.59 -3.86 10.30
N GLY A 63 13.63 -2.93 10.25
CA GLY A 63 13.84 -1.50 10.54
C GLY A 63 14.37 -0.69 9.37
N GLU A 64 14.23 -1.20 8.14
CA GLU A 64 14.53 -0.48 6.90
C GLU A 64 13.28 0.19 6.36
N GLU A 65 13.43 1.31 5.64
CA GLU A 65 12.32 1.97 4.94
C GLU A 65 12.38 1.67 3.45
N ILE A 66 11.28 1.15 2.90
CA ILE A 66 11.07 0.99 1.47
C ILE A 66 10.22 2.16 0.98
N TYR A 67 10.65 2.81 -0.11
CA TYR A 67 9.93 3.92 -0.73
C TYR A 67 9.41 3.49 -2.09
N ILE A 68 8.11 3.63 -2.29
CA ILE A 68 7.43 3.25 -3.52
C ILE A 68 6.72 4.47 -4.08
N LYS A 69 6.89 4.68 -5.39
CA LYS A 69 6.09 5.62 -6.16
C LYS A 69 4.93 4.87 -6.79
N ALA A 70 3.71 5.35 -6.52
CA ALA A 70 2.53 4.94 -7.26
C ALA A 70 1.87 6.15 -7.93
N ILE A 71 1.41 6.01 -9.17
CA ILE A 71 0.62 7.03 -9.87
C ILE A 71 -0.74 6.43 -10.17
N THR A 72 -1.81 7.17 -9.84
CA THR A 72 -3.17 6.79 -10.22
C THR A 72 -3.71 7.67 -11.35
N GLU A 73 -4.41 7.07 -12.31
CA GLU A 73 -5.11 7.76 -13.40
C GLU A 73 -6.44 7.03 -13.66
N ASP A 74 -7.58 7.73 -13.58
CA ASP A 74 -8.91 7.14 -13.81
C ASP A 74 -9.20 5.84 -13.01
N ALA A 75 -8.75 5.79 -11.74
CA ALA A 75 -8.74 4.61 -10.87
C ALA A 75 -7.86 3.44 -11.31
N TYR A 76 -6.98 3.59 -12.30
CA TYR A 76 -5.87 2.65 -12.52
C TYR A 76 -4.65 3.10 -11.75
N ILE A 77 -3.82 2.15 -11.33
CA ILE A 77 -2.46 2.39 -10.89
C ILE A 77 -1.57 2.22 -12.13
N THR A 78 -1.11 3.33 -12.72
CA THR A 78 -0.35 3.34 -13.99
C THR A 78 1.16 3.24 -13.78
N THR A 79 1.63 3.57 -12.58
CA THR A 79 3.03 3.39 -12.15
C THR A 79 3.02 2.77 -10.77
N PHE A 80 3.89 1.78 -10.55
CA PHE A 80 4.19 1.20 -9.25
C PHE A 80 5.64 0.73 -9.27
N GLU A 81 6.53 1.47 -8.62
CA GLU A 81 7.97 1.18 -8.64
C GLU A 81 8.65 1.63 -7.34
N GLU A 82 9.66 0.87 -6.90
CA GLU A 82 10.55 1.31 -5.83
C GLU A 82 11.40 2.50 -6.30
N VAL A 83 11.63 3.44 -5.39
CA VAL A 83 12.46 4.63 -5.62
C VAL A 83 13.42 4.83 -4.45
N ASP A 84 14.54 5.53 -4.69
CA ASP A 84 15.43 5.90 -3.59
C ASP A 84 14.73 6.93 -2.67
N ALA A 85 15.05 6.91 -1.37
CA ALA A 85 14.47 7.79 -0.34
C ALA A 85 14.42 9.28 -0.73
N ASP A 86 15.51 9.75 -1.33
CA ASP A 86 15.75 11.15 -1.71
C ASP A 86 15.18 11.50 -3.10
N THR A 87 14.51 10.57 -3.77
CA THR A 87 13.91 10.80 -5.08
C THR A 87 12.71 11.74 -4.94
N GLU A 88 12.79 12.92 -5.57
CA GLU A 88 11.65 13.82 -5.71
C GLU A 88 10.72 13.28 -6.80
N ILE A 89 9.52 12.88 -6.41
CA ILE A 89 8.54 12.28 -7.34
C ILE A 89 7.35 13.19 -7.62
N GLY A 90 7.27 14.35 -6.94
CA GLY A 90 6.14 15.27 -7.05
C GLY A 90 4.90 14.71 -6.38
N GLU A 91 5.07 14.05 -5.23
CA GLU A 91 4.00 13.43 -4.49
C GLU A 91 2.93 14.44 -4.07
N THR A 92 1.68 14.03 -4.24
CA THR A 92 0.49 14.73 -3.75
C THR A 92 0.01 14.13 -2.43
N ILE A 93 0.41 12.88 -2.15
CA ILE A 93 0.08 12.14 -0.93
C ILE A 93 1.30 11.33 -0.48
N ILE A 94 1.57 11.33 0.82
CA ILE A 94 2.47 10.39 1.48
C ILE A 94 1.63 9.41 2.29
N VAL A 95 1.89 8.11 2.12
CA VAL A 95 1.27 7.04 2.92
C VAL A 95 2.38 6.33 3.68
N GLY A 96 2.32 6.34 5.00
CA GLY A 96 3.24 5.62 5.88
C GLY A 96 2.56 4.42 6.52
N THR A 97 3.22 3.25 6.53
CA THR A 97 2.73 2.03 7.16
C THR A 97 3.87 1.07 7.52
N SER A 98 3.56 -0.07 8.15
CA SER A 98 4.50 -1.17 8.35
C SER A 98 4.25 -2.32 7.37
N GLU A 99 5.29 -3.12 7.15
CA GLU A 99 5.21 -4.37 6.38
C GLU A 99 4.15 -5.32 6.94
N ASP A 100 4.11 -5.50 8.27
CA ASP A 100 3.10 -6.33 8.94
C ASP A 100 1.67 -5.87 8.61
N THR A 101 1.41 -4.56 8.63
CA THR A 101 0.10 -3.99 8.32
C THR A 101 -0.30 -4.24 6.87
N VAL A 102 0.66 -4.13 5.94
CA VAL A 102 0.44 -4.44 4.52
C VAL A 102 0.07 -5.91 4.35
N LEU A 103 0.85 -6.82 4.94
CA LEU A 103 0.62 -8.25 4.83
C LEU A 103 -0.71 -8.67 5.48
N GLU A 104 -1.09 -8.05 6.59
CA GLU A 104 -2.38 -8.27 7.24
C GLU A 104 -3.53 -7.89 6.31
N ILE A 105 -3.47 -6.72 5.65
CA ILE A 105 -4.49 -6.29 4.70
C ILE A 105 -4.57 -7.24 3.49
N LEU A 106 -3.43 -7.59 2.90
CA LEU A 106 -3.38 -8.44 1.71
C LEU A 106 -3.85 -9.88 1.97
N SER A 107 -3.68 -10.38 3.19
CA SER A 107 -4.07 -11.73 3.58
C SER A 107 -5.44 -11.84 4.27
N SER A 108 -6.12 -10.70 4.49
CA SER A 108 -7.41 -10.64 5.18
C SER A 108 -8.56 -11.18 4.32
N ASP A 109 -9.52 -11.84 4.97
CA ASP A 109 -10.82 -12.19 4.37
C ASP A 109 -11.70 -10.94 4.14
N ASP A 110 -11.41 -9.82 4.81
CA ASP A 110 -12.04 -8.51 4.62
C ASP A 110 -10.96 -7.39 4.53
N PRO A 111 -10.27 -7.26 3.37
CA PRO A 111 -9.18 -6.30 3.21
C PRO A 111 -9.59 -4.84 3.45
N LEU A 112 -10.84 -4.47 3.11
CA LEU A 112 -11.35 -3.11 3.32
C LEU A 112 -11.57 -2.83 4.80
N GLY A 113 -12.18 -3.75 5.54
CA GLY A 113 -12.34 -3.64 6.98
C GLY A 113 -10.99 -3.52 7.69
N THR A 114 -10.04 -4.40 7.36
CA THR A 114 -8.67 -4.37 7.92
C THR A 114 -7.95 -3.07 7.61
N PHE A 115 -8.07 -2.53 6.39
CA PHE A 115 -7.49 -1.23 6.05
C PHE A 115 -8.09 -0.08 6.89
N LEU A 116 -9.41 -0.07 7.08
CA LEU A 116 -10.07 0.98 7.87
C LEU A 116 -9.68 0.91 9.34
N ASP A 117 -9.61 -0.30 9.91
CA ASP A 117 -9.16 -0.51 11.30
C ASP A 117 -7.71 -0.06 11.48
N ALA A 118 -6.81 -0.43 10.57
CA ALA A 118 -5.39 -0.02 10.60
C ALA A 118 -5.24 1.51 10.51
N LYS A 119 -6.05 2.17 9.66
CA LYS A 119 -6.10 3.62 9.58
C LYS A 119 -6.59 4.24 10.89
N ASP A 120 -7.69 3.75 11.46
CA ASP A 120 -8.30 4.29 12.68
C ASP A 120 -7.40 4.08 13.91
N ASN A 121 -6.62 3.00 13.94
CA ASN A 121 -5.61 2.70 14.96
C ASN A 121 -4.30 3.49 14.76
N GLY A 122 -4.14 4.19 13.64
CA GLY A 122 -2.93 4.97 13.32
C GLY A 122 -1.75 4.14 12.81
N GLU A 123 -2.00 2.89 12.41
CA GLU A 123 -1.02 2.01 11.76
C GLU A 123 -0.79 2.41 10.30
N ILE A 124 -1.80 3.01 9.67
CA ILE A 124 -1.67 3.69 8.38
C ILE A 124 -1.82 5.20 8.56
N VAL A 125 -0.79 5.94 8.18
CA VAL A 125 -0.79 7.40 8.17
C VAL A 125 -0.90 7.89 6.74
N ILE A 126 -1.83 8.80 6.47
CA ILE A 126 -2.01 9.41 5.14
C ILE A 126 -1.87 10.92 5.28
N GLU A 127 -0.84 11.49 4.66
CA GLU A 127 -0.51 12.90 4.72
C GLU A 127 -0.65 13.52 3.32
N PRO A 128 -1.60 14.44 3.09
CA PRO A 128 -1.65 15.20 1.85
C PRO A 128 -0.47 16.17 1.76
N VAL A 129 0.16 16.25 0.59
CA VAL A 129 1.27 17.16 0.32
C VAL A 129 0.74 18.40 -0.40
N GLY A 130 0.92 19.56 0.23
CA GLY A 130 0.44 20.85 -0.28
C GLY A 130 -0.86 21.35 0.37
N LEU A 131 -1.40 22.47 -0.15
CA LEU A 131 -2.59 23.16 0.41
C LEU A 131 -3.92 22.59 -0.08
N THR A 132 -3.97 21.32 -0.48
CA THR A 132 -5.17 20.74 -1.08
C THR A 132 -5.97 19.95 -0.04
N ASN A 133 -7.05 20.56 0.43
CA ASN A 133 -8.16 19.89 1.12
C ASN A 133 -8.79 18.75 0.28
N SER A 134 -8.29 18.34 -0.88
CA SER A 134 -8.98 17.40 -1.78
C SER A 134 -8.90 15.94 -1.32
N VAL A 135 -7.78 15.49 -0.75
CA VAL A 135 -7.53 14.06 -0.46
C VAL A 135 -8.35 13.54 0.72
N THR A 136 -8.37 14.28 1.83
CA THR A 136 -9.25 13.98 2.98
C THR A 136 -10.72 14.01 2.54
N PHE A 137 -11.08 14.93 1.64
CA PHE A 137 -12.41 15.00 1.07
C PHE A 137 -12.70 13.85 0.09
N ALA A 138 -11.71 13.33 -0.64
CA ALA A 138 -11.89 12.19 -1.56
C ALA A 138 -12.24 10.93 -0.77
N VAL A 139 -11.44 10.56 0.24
CA VAL A 139 -11.69 9.38 1.08
C VAL A 139 -13.02 9.51 1.83
N ALA A 140 -13.30 10.67 2.45
CA ALA A 140 -14.56 10.91 3.14
C ALA A 140 -15.76 10.89 2.18
N ASN A 141 -15.64 11.46 0.99
CA ASN A 141 -16.72 11.44 -0.01
C ASN A 141 -16.94 10.04 -0.59
N VAL A 142 -15.90 9.24 -0.79
CA VAL A 142 -16.03 7.85 -1.24
C VAL A 142 -16.79 7.05 -0.19
N LEU A 143 -16.40 7.15 1.09
CA LEU A 143 -17.08 6.44 2.19
C LEU A 143 -18.54 6.89 2.36
N LEU A 144 -18.81 8.20 2.34
CA LEU A 144 -20.17 8.75 2.37
C LEU A 144 -21.02 8.31 1.17
N LYS A 145 -20.44 8.20 -0.01
CA LYS A 145 -21.17 7.79 -1.21
C LYS A 145 -21.37 6.28 -1.30
N LEU A 146 -20.43 5.47 -0.81
CA LEU A 146 -20.61 4.02 -0.67
C LEU A 146 -21.72 3.71 0.34
N THR A 147 -21.74 4.40 1.48
CA THR A 147 -22.82 4.25 2.46
C THR A 147 -24.19 4.66 1.91
N GLN A 148 -24.27 5.71 1.07
CA GLN A 148 -25.49 6.06 0.32
C GLN A 148 -25.88 4.99 -0.71
N LEU A 149 -24.93 4.45 -1.47
CA LEU A 149 -25.17 3.43 -2.49
C LEU A 149 -25.67 2.11 -1.88
N LEU A 150 -25.18 1.78 -0.69
CA LEU A 150 -25.56 0.60 0.09
C LEU A 150 -26.81 0.81 0.95
N GLY A 151 -27.43 2.01 0.93
CA GLY A 151 -28.64 2.33 1.68
C GLY A 151 -28.44 2.37 3.20
N LEU A 152 -27.21 2.65 3.66
CA LEU A 152 -26.84 2.71 5.07
C LEU A 152 -27.07 4.10 5.69
N VAL A 153 -27.43 5.10 4.87
CA VAL A 153 -27.86 6.46 5.28
C VAL A 153 -28.90 7.02 4.32
#